data_AF-A0A7X9NSE2-F1
#
_entry.id   AF-A0A7X9NSE2-F1
#
_cell.length_a   1.000
_cell.length_b   1.000
_cell.length_c   1.000
_cell.angle_alpha   90.00
_cell.angle_beta   90.00
_cell.angle_gamma   90.00
#
_symmetry.space_group_name_H-M   'P 1'
#
loop_
_entity.id
_entity.type
_entity.pdbx_description
1 polymer ?
#
loop_
_entity_poly.entity_id
_entity_poly.type
_entity_poly.pdbx_seq_one_letter_code
_entity_poly.pdbx_strand_id
1 'polypeptide(L)'
;NGWLGWPTGDELTVKGGASQTFQHGVVFWSPTTGAHPVVGTTLSKYAAARYEQGQYGFPVEDQTGPSQRFQHGSIAGCGKIGYQNPGGFFQVSSCNVSVPGGAFGYASPSRISINANRDQAVNAFISRAYDYLGTRYVWDYAMQPGNGVDCAGLVMQSLYATGMNLQDYNPTAHWYDPWHSHDANNMSNDRRFLHIPVSQRQRGDLIFYPGHVAIYLGNDQVIEAMPPRVRIANMYAGNRHPTGAARPFI
;
A
#
# COMPACT_ATOMS: atom_id res chain seq x y z
N ASN A 1 23.08 -5.40 5.19
CA ASN A 1 22.92 -4.71 3.89
C ASN A 1 21.60 -3.99 3.82
N GLY A 2 21.61 -2.79 3.25
CA GLY A 2 20.40 -2.01 3.01
C GLY A 2 19.61 -2.49 1.79
N TRP A 3 18.45 -1.86 1.58
CA TRP A 3 17.50 -2.21 0.52
C TRP A 3 18.03 -2.04 -0.91
N LEU A 4 19.10 -1.27 -1.12
CA LEU A 4 19.74 -1.12 -2.44
C LEU A 4 20.61 -2.33 -2.85
N GLY A 5 20.91 -3.23 -1.92
CA GLY A 5 21.88 -4.30 -2.13
C GLY A 5 23.33 -3.79 -2.04
N TRP A 6 24.26 -4.56 -2.61
CA TRP A 6 25.68 -4.22 -2.64
C TRP A 6 26.03 -3.21 -3.74
N PRO A 7 27.09 -2.41 -3.57
CA PRO A 7 27.66 -1.63 -4.68
C PRO A 7 28.18 -2.60 -5.76
N THR A 8 27.99 -2.25 -7.03
CA THR A 8 28.40 -3.10 -8.17
C THR A 8 29.65 -2.59 -8.89
N GLY A 9 30.29 -1.54 -8.36
CA GLY A 9 31.48 -0.90 -8.91
C GLY A 9 31.91 0.28 -8.03
N ASP A 10 32.90 1.03 -8.50
CA ASP A 10 33.38 2.23 -7.82
C ASP A 10 32.45 3.43 -8.05
N GLU A 11 32.59 4.45 -7.20
CA GLU A 11 31.93 5.74 -7.36
C GLU A 11 32.44 6.45 -8.61
N LEU A 12 31.53 7.02 -9.38
CA LEU A 12 31.83 7.76 -10.60
C LEU A 12 31.63 9.25 -10.37
N THR A 13 32.65 10.05 -10.69
CA THR A 13 32.49 11.51 -10.78
C THR A 13 31.63 11.85 -12.00
N VAL A 14 30.60 12.68 -11.80
CA VAL A 14 29.75 13.22 -12.86
C VAL A 14 29.81 14.75 -12.84
N LYS A 15 29.43 15.41 -13.94
CA LYS A 15 29.43 16.87 -13.96
C LYS A 15 28.43 17.40 -12.93
N GLY A 16 28.94 18.13 -11.93
CA GLY A 16 28.15 18.69 -10.84
C GLY A 16 27.94 17.78 -9.63
N GLY A 17 28.52 16.58 -9.60
CA GLY A 17 28.29 15.63 -8.51
C GLY A 17 29.01 14.29 -8.64
N ALA A 18 28.42 13.26 -8.03
CA ALA A 18 28.90 11.88 -8.08
C ALA A 18 27.73 10.89 -8.23
N SER A 19 28.00 9.69 -8.72
CA SER A 19 27.04 8.59 -8.73
C SER A 19 27.66 7.25 -8.33
N GLN A 20 26.87 6.39 -7.69
CA GLN A 20 27.28 5.06 -7.25
C GLN A 20 26.20 4.03 -7.61
N THR A 21 26.58 3.01 -8.37
CA THR A 21 25.66 1.93 -8.77
C THR A 21 25.61 0.84 -7.69
N PHE A 22 24.40 0.40 -7.39
CA PHE A 22 24.05 -0.70 -6.51
C PHE A 22 23.22 -1.74 -7.26
N GLN A 23 23.08 -2.94 -6.70
CA GLN A 23 22.31 -4.04 -7.30
C GLN A 23 20.86 -3.66 -7.65
N HIS A 24 20.25 -2.74 -6.90
CA HIS A 24 18.84 -2.37 -7.07
C HIS A 24 18.62 -0.88 -7.39
N GLY A 25 19.67 -0.13 -7.73
CA GLY A 25 19.55 1.30 -7.91
C GLY A 25 20.85 2.04 -8.18
N VAL A 26 20.75 3.34 -8.42
CA VAL A 26 21.91 4.24 -8.47
C VAL A 26 21.68 5.37 -7.49
N VAL A 27 22.66 5.65 -6.64
CA VAL A 27 22.67 6.84 -5.78
C VAL A 27 23.34 7.96 -6.56
N PHE A 28 22.68 9.11 -6.64
CA PHE A 28 23.24 10.33 -7.21
C PHE A 28 23.41 11.36 -6.11
N TRP A 29 24.57 12.01 -6.08
CA TRP A 29 24.89 13.06 -5.13
C TRP A 29 25.24 14.36 -5.85
N SER A 30 24.75 15.50 -5.34
CA SER A 30 25.23 16.83 -5.72
C SER A 30 25.43 17.70 -4.47
N PRO A 31 26.28 18.74 -4.51
CA PRO A 31 26.42 19.67 -3.40
C PRO A 31 25.12 20.37 -3.00
N THR A 32 24.19 20.55 -3.95
CA THR A 32 22.92 21.27 -3.72
C THR A 32 21.80 20.40 -3.20
N THR A 33 21.79 19.10 -3.52
CA THR A 33 20.67 18.21 -3.23
C THR A 33 21.01 17.11 -2.24
N GLY A 34 22.29 16.80 -2.03
CA GLY A 34 22.68 15.63 -1.26
C GLY A 34 22.53 14.33 -2.06
N ALA A 35 22.64 13.19 -1.37
CA ALA A 35 22.61 11.87 -1.98
C ALA A 35 21.20 11.30 -2.00
N HIS A 36 20.70 10.94 -3.19
CA HIS A 36 19.40 10.31 -3.34
C HIS A 36 19.48 9.11 -4.28
N PRO A 37 18.88 7.97 -3.89
CA PRO A 37 18.75 6.82 -4.74
C PRO A 37 17.65 7.02 -5.79
N VAL A 38 17.92 6.60 -7.01
CA VAL A 38 16.93 6.48 -8.08
C VAL A 38 16.86 5.01 -8.46
N VAL A 39 15.65 4.44 -8.46
CA VAL A 39 15.44 3.00 -8.53
C VAL A 39 14.25 2.60 -9.42
N GLY A 40 14.13 1.31 -9.69
CA GLY A 40 12.98 0.74 -10.41
C GLY A 40 12.72 1.41 -11.76
N THR A 41 11.43 1.56 -12.09
CA THR A 41 11.02 2.19 -13.36
C THR A 41 11.38 3.68 -13.44
N THR A 42 11.55 4.36 -12.29
CA THR A 42 12.05 5.74 -12.24
C THR A 42 13.47 5.81 -12.80
N LEU A 43 14.36 4.89 -12.40
CA LEU A 43 15.73 4.83 -12.89
C LEU A 43 15.78 4.58 -14.40
N SER A 44 14.97 3.65 -14.92
CA SER A 44 14.92 3.39 -16.36
C SER A 44 14.49 4.63 -17.17
N LYS A 45 13.51 5.38 -16.68
CA LYS A 45 13.05 6.63 -17.32
C LYS A 45 14.08 7.75 -17.21
N TYR A 46 14.73 7.86 -16.05
CA TYR A 46 15.79 8.83 -15.82
C TYR A 46 17.01 8.56 -16.72
N ALA A 47 17.38 7.28 -16.89
CA ALA A 47 18.40 6.83 -17.82
C ALA A 47 18.07 7.21 -19.27
N ALA A 48 16.85 6.93 -19.72
CA ALA A 48 16.38 7.31 -21.06
C ALA A 48 16.40 8.83 -21.28
N ALA A 49 16.27 9.62 -20.21
CA ALA A 49 16.37 11.07 -20.21
C ALA A 49 17.81 11.60 -20.07
N ARG A 50 18.85 10.74 -20.12
CA ARG A 50 20.28 11.08 -19.92
C ARG A 50 20.67 11.46 -18.49
N TYR A 51 19.98 10.88 -17.50
CA TYR A 51 20.26 11.06 -16.07
C TYR A 51 20.38 12.53 -15.66
N GLU A 52 21.35 12.87 -14.81
CA GLU A 52 21.54 14.21 -14.24
C GLU A 52 22.03 15.23 -15.27
N GLN A 53 22.57 14.76 -16.40
CA GLN A 53 22.91 15.60 -17.56
C GLN A 53 21.71 15.88 -18.46
N GLY A 54 20.55 15.29 -18.13
CA GLY A 54 19.30 15.40 -18.85
C GLY A 54 18.45 16.59 -18.43
N GLN A 55 17.22 16.63 -18.97
CA GLN A 55 16.24 17.69 -18.69
C GLN A 55 15.78 17.76 -17.23
N TYR A 56 15.99 16.73 -16.41
CA TYR A 56 15.49 16.66 -15.04
C TYR A 56 16.49 17.16 -13.99
N GLY A 57 17.80 17.15 -14.29
CA GLY A 57 18.85 17.41 -13.29
C GLY A 57 18.90 16.35 -12.18
N PHE A 58 19.59 16.64 -11.08
CA PHE A 58 19.76 15.71 -9.96
C PHE A 58 18.45 15.46 -9.19
N PRO A 59 18.27 14.26 -8.58
CA PRO A 59 17.20 14.03 -7.61
C PRO A 59 17.34 14.97 -6.41
N VAL A 60 16.21 15.43 -5.88
CA VAL A 60 16.14 16.36 -4.72
C VAL A 60 15.56 15.72 -3.46
N GLU A 61 15.00 14.51 -3.60
CA GLU A 61 14.42 13.72 -2.52
C GLU A 61 14.42 12.24 -2.89
N ASP A 62 14.20 11.38 -1.90
CA ASP A 62 13.96 9.95 -2.11
C ASP A 62 12.56 9.72 -2.70
N GLN A 63 12.41 8.67 -3.50
CA GLN A 63 11.13 8.35 -4.10
C GLN A 63 10.02 8.12 -3.05
N THR A 64 8.90 8.83 -3.19
CA THR A 64 7.69 8.67 -2.38
C THR A 64 6.54 8.15 -3.24
N GLY A 65 5.92 7.03 -2.86
CA GLY A 65 4.87 6.44 -3.69
C GLY A 65 5.33 6.15 -5.13
N PRO A 66 4.50 6.43 -6.14
CA PRO A 66 4.81 6.20 -7.55
C PRO A 66 5.57 7.36 -8.23
N SER A 67 6.25 8.26 -7.49
CA SER A 67 6.93 9.42 -8.08
C SER A 67 8.18 9.85 -7.31
N GLN A 68 9.16 10.41 -8.02
CA GLN A 68 10.34 11.05 -7.42
C GLN A 68 10.55 12.45 -8.02
N ARG A 69 10.93 13.40 -7.17
CA ARG A 69 11.24 14.78 -7.58
C ARG A 69 12.71 14.94 -7.95
N PHE A 70 12.94 15.78 -8.94
CA PHE A 70 14.25 16.19 -9.45
C PHE A 70 14.31 17.71 -9.54
N GLN A 71 15.50 18.27 -9.72
CA GLN A 71 15.72 19.72 -9.80
C GLN A 71 14.80 20.42 -10.81
N HIS A 72 14.45 19.75 -11.91
CA HIS A 72 13.68 20.32 -13.01
C HIS A 72 12.43 19.49 -13.37
N GLY A 73 11.84 18.78 -12.41
CA GLY A 73 10.57 18.09 -12.64
C GLY A 73 10.32 16.89 -11.74
N SER A 74 9.55 15.93 -12.23
CA SER A 74 9.25 14.68 -11.53
C SER A 74 9.16 13.54 -12.53
N ILE A 75 9.64 12.37 -12.11
CA ILE A 75 9.50 11.14 -12.88
C ILE A 75 8.58 10.22 -12.09
N ALA A 76 7.46 9.85 -12.70
CA ALA A 76 6.59 8.81 -12.17
C ALA A 76 7.22 7.43 -12.41
N GLY A 77 7.33 6.63 -11.37
CA GLY A 77 7.81 5.25 -11.42
C GLY A 77 7.48 4.53 -10.13
N CYS A 78 7.33 3.22 -10.18
CA CYS A 78 6.95 2.40 -9.05
C CYS A 78 7.61 1.01 -9.11
N GLY A 79 7.37 0.22 -8.07
CA GLY A 79 7.86 -1.15 -7.90
C GLY A 79 7.91 -1.55 -6.42
N LYS A 80 8.64 -2.63 -6.11
CA LYS A 80 9.03 -2.95 -4.72
C LYS A 80 10.47 -3.45 -4.68
N ILE A 81 11.24 -2.94 -3.71
CA ILE A 81 12.58 -3.40 -3.37
C ILE A 81 12.64 -3.65 -1.85
N GLY A 82 13.34 -4.68 -1.41
CA GLY A 82 13.46 -5.05 0.00
C GLY A 82 12.24 -5.82 0.50
N TYR A 83 11.58 -5.32 1.55
CA TYR A 83 10.42 -5.98 2.17
C TYR A 83 9.35 -6.34 1.11
N GLN A 84 8.95 -7.60 1.07
CA GLN A 84 7.88 -8.14 0.22
C GLN A 84 7.34 -9.41 0.88
N ASN A 85 6.03 -9.62 0.78
CA ASN A 85 5.42 -10.85 1.26
C ASN A 85 6.00 -12.06 0.49
N PRO A 86 6.15 -13.24 1.13
CA PRO A 86 6.55 -14.46 0.44
C PRO A 86 5.62 -14.79 -0.73
N GLY A 87 6.10 -15.61 -1.68
CA GLY A 87 5.28 -16.10 -2.77
C GLY A 87 4.05 -16.87 -2.26
N GLY A 88 2.91 -16.70 -2.96
CA GLY A 88 1.62 -17.29 -2.58
C GLY A 88 0.72 -16.37 -1.75
N PHE A 89 1.24 -15.27 -1.21
CA PHE A 89 0.46 -14.23 -0.55
C PHE A 89 0.24 -13.01 -1.46
N PHE A 90 -0.74 -12.17 -1.12
CA PHE A 90 -0.91 -10.89 -1.81
C PHE A 90 0.36 -10.05 -1.71
N GLN A 91 0.76 -9.44 -2.83
CA GLN A 91 2.03 -8.74 -2.93
C GLN A 91 1.85 -7.25 -2.65
N VAL A 92 2.83 -6.64 -2.00
CA VAL A 92 2.87 -5.20 -1.68
C VAL A 92 3.59 -4.44 -2.81
N SER A 93 3.15 -3.22 -3.13
CA SER A 93 3.75 -2.43 -4.22
C SER A 93 3.62 -0.92 -3.98
N SER A 94 4.63 -0.15 -4.41
CA SER A 94 4.47 1.32 -4.52
C SER A 94 3.62 1.74 -5.73
N CYS A 95 3.24 0.80 -6.61
CA CYS A 95 2.36 1.09 -7.73
C CYS A 95 0.91 1.23 -7.26
N ASN A 96 0.16 2.13 -7.91
CA ASN A 96 -1.29 2.16 -7.75
C ASN A 96 -1.91 0.87 -8.30
N VAL A 97 -2.94 0.38 -7.64
CA VAL A 97 -3.77 -0.69 -8.18
C VAL A 97 -4.65 -0.10 -9.28
N SER A 98 -4.67 -0.75 -10.45
CA SER A 98 -5.57 -0.42 -11.54
C SER A 98 -6.79 -1.33 -11.47
N VAL A 99 -7.98 -0.75 -11.50
CA VAL A 99 -9.26 -1.47 -11.51
C VAL A 99 -10.08 -1.01 -12.72
N PRO A 100 -11.06 -1.81 -13.18
CA PRO A 100 -11.97 -1.36 -14.23
C PRO A 100 -12.60 -0.01 -13.89
N GLY A 101 -12.61 0.92 -14.83
CA GLY A 101 -13.18 2.25 -14.63
C GLY A 101 -14.70 2.25 -14.47
N GLY A 102 -15.26 3.44 -14.25
CA GLY A 102 -16.71 3.65 -14.04
C GLY A 102 -17.01 4.27 -12.69
N ALA A 103 -18.30 4.42 -12.38
CA ALA A 103 -18.76 5.11 -11.16
C ALA A 103 -18.24 4.46 -9.85
N PHE A 104 -17.96 3.16 -9.88
CA PHE A 104 -17.47 2.37 -8.73
C PHE A 104 -15.99 1.95 -8.87
N GLY A 105 -15.27 2.43 -9.88
CA GLY A 105 -13.88 2.06 -10.16
C GLY A 105 -12.82 2.84 -9.39
N TYR A 106 -13.14 3.36 -8.19
CA TYR A 106 -12.15 4.07 -7.39
C TYR A 106 -11.15 3.10 -6.77
N ALA A 107 -9.86 3.29 -6.98
CA ALA A 107 -8.81 2.58 -6.23
C ALA A 107 -7.92 3.59 -5.49
N SER A 108 -7.77 3.40 -4.19
CA SER A 108 -6.90 4.23 -3.35
C SER A 108 -5.48 4.24 -3.92
N PRO A 109 -4.90 5.44 -4.15
CA PRO A 109 -3.50 5.54 -4.54
C PRO A 109 -2.59 4.92 -3.49
N SER A 110 -1.54 4.22 -3.95
CA SER A 110 -0.50 3.70 -3.09
C SER A 110 0.25 4.85 -2.42
N ARG A 111 0.57 4.66 -1.15
CA ARG A 111 1.19 5.66 -0.27
C ARG A 111 2.59 5.25 0.21
N ILE A 112 3.05 4.07 -0.20
CA ILE A 112 4.33 3.53 0.25
C ILE A 112 5.42 3.82 -0.78
N SER A 113 6.63 4.12 -0.30
CA SER A 113 7.81 4.16 -1.16
C SER A 113 8.17 2.76 -1.65
N ILE A 114 8.95 2.69 -2.73
CA ILE A 114 9.44 1.44 -3.31
C ILE A 114 10.24 0.58 -2.32
N ASN A 115 10.94 1.20 -1.37
CA ASN A 115 11.74 0.55 -0.34
C ASN A 115 11.04 0.42 1.03
N ALA A 116 9.74 0.73 1.11
CA ALA A 116 9.02 0.74 2.37
C ALA A 116 9.18 -0.59 3.13
N ASN A 117 9.48 -0.51 4.41
CA ASN A 117 9.52 -1.66 5.32
C ASN A 117 8.09 -2.08 5.73
N ARG A 118 7.99 -3.17 6.50
CA ARG A 118 6.70 -3.70 6.97
C ARG A 118 5.88 -2.67 7.75
N ASP A 119 6.50 -1.98 8.70
CA ASP A 119 5.80 -1.02 9.57
C ASP A 119 5.29 0.19 8.78
N GLN A 120 6.04 0.65 7.77
CA GLN A 120 5.61 1.70 6.86
C GLN A 120 4.39 1.26 6.03
N ALA A 121 4.35 -0.01 5.58
CA ALA A 121 3.18 -0.55 4.89
C ALA A 121 1.95 -0.64 5.82
N VAL A 122 2.13 -1.17 7.03
CA VAL A 122 1.07 -1.23 8.07
C VAL A 122 0.55 0.19 8.40
N ASN A 123 1.44 1.16 8.51
CA ASN A 123 1.07 2.55 8.78
C ASN A 123 0.31 3.19 7.62
N ALA A 124 0.71 2.95 6.37
CA ALA A 124 -0.02 3.43 5.20
C ALA A 124 -1.43 2.82 5.10
N PHE A 125 -1.54 1.52 5.35
CA PHE A 125 -2.79 0.78 5.42
C PHE A 125 -3.75 1.37 6.46
N ILE A 126 -3.28 1.51 7.70
CA ILE A 126 -4.09 2.04 8.80
C ILE A 126 -4.40 3.53 8.60
N SER A 127 -3.43 4.33 8.16
CA SER A 127 -3.66 5.75 7.87
C SER A 127 -4.75 5.94 6.81
N ARG A 128 -4.79 5.09 5.78
CA ARG A 128 -5.90 5.11 4.82
C ARG A 128 -7.23 4.80 5.48
N ALA A 129 -7.31 3.79 6.35
CA ALA A 129 -8.54 3.50 7.09
C ALA A 129 -9.00 4.69 7.95
N TYR A 130 -8.06 5.41 8.58
CA TYR A 130 -8.37 6.62 9.36
C TYR A 130 -9.00 7.73 8.52
N ASP A 131 -8.60 7.90 7.26
CA ASP A 131 -9.22 8.88 6.36
C ASP A 131 -10.70 8.59 6.10
N TYR A 132 -11.12 7.32 6.27
CA TYR A 132 -12.52 6.92 6.15
C TYR A 132 -13.35 7.19 7.40
N LEU A 133 -12.77 7.57 8.56
CA LEU A 133 -13.55 7.81 9.77
C LEU A 133 -14.74 8.75 9.52
N GLY A 134 -15.93 8.31 9.94
CA GLY A 134 -17.18 9.05 9.71
C GLY A 134 -17.83 8.83 8.34
N THR A 135 -17.15 8.20 7.38
CA THR A 135 -17.73 7.82 6.08
C THR A 135 -18.94 6.92 6.30
N ARG A 136 -20.05 7.20 5.60
CA ARG A 136 -21.30 6.45 5.73
C ARG A 136 -21.10 4.97 5.39
N TYR A 137 -21.74 4.10 6.17
CA TYR A 137 -21.85 2.70 5.80
C TYR A 137 -22.85 2.55 4.65
N VAL A 138 -22.42 1.97 3.53
CA VAL A 138 -23.31 1.65 2.40
C VAL A 138 -22.96 0.24 1.94
N TRP A 139 -23.97 -0.64 1.92
CA TRP A 139 -23.82 -2.01 1.47
C TRP A 139 -23.25 -2.07 0.04
N ASP A 140 -22.30 -2.98 -0.20
CA ASP A 140 -21.59 -3.19 -1.48
C ASP A 140 -20.80 -1.98 -2.01
N TYR A 141 -20.52 -0.97 -1.18
CA TYR A 141 -19.70 0.16 -1.61
C TYR A 141 -18.23 -0.03 -1.21
N ALA A 142 -17.33 0.29 -2.13
CA ALA A 142 -15.90 0.42 -1.88
C ALA A 142 -15.37 1.76 -2.43
N MET A 143 -16.07 2.86 -2.14
CA MET A 143 -15.80 4.17 -2.75
C MET A 143 -14.67 4.92 -2.03
N GLN A 144 -14.31 6.10 -2.54
CA GLN A 144 -13.39 7.02 -1.88
C GLN A 144 -13.90 7.49 -0.51
N PRO A 145 -13.01 8.00 0.38
CA PRO A 145 -13.42 8.56 1.67
C PRO A 145 -14.54 9.60 1.53
N GLY A 146 -15.53 9.52 2.42
CA GLY A 146 -16.71 10.40 2.43
C GLY A 146 -17.90 9.93 1.59
N ASN A 147 -17.71 9.11 0.55
CA ASN A 147 -18.80 8.76 -0.37
C ASN A 147 -19.61 7.52 0.08
N GLY A 148 -18.96 6.57 0.73
CA GLY A 148 -19.59 5.38 1.29
C GLY A 148 -18.72 4.14 1.15
N VAL A 149 -18.71 3.30 2.19
CA VAL A 149 -18.05 1.99 2.16
C VAL A 149 -18.82 0.98 2.99
N ASP A 150 -18.73 -0.29 2.65
CA ASP A 150 -19.05 -1.40 3.55
C ASP A 150 -17.77 -1.90 4.28
N CYS A 151 -17.88 -3.01 5.01
CA CYS A 151 -16.76 -3.56 5.76
C CYS A 151 -15.60 -4.05 4.88
N ALA A 152 -15.91 -4.75 3.77
CA ALA A 152 -14.90 -5.27 2.88
C ALA A 152 -14.28 -4.15 2.03
N GLY A 153 -15.08 -3.22 1.53
CA GLY A 153 -14.66 -2.04 0.79
C GLY A 153 -13.71 -1.15 1.56
N LEU A 154 -13.92 -0.96 2.87
CA LEU A 154 -12.94 -0.27 3.73
C LEU A 154 -11.58 -0.99 3.74
N VAL A 155 -11.58 -2.32 3.87
CA VAL A 155 -10.36 -3.14 3.85
C VAL A 155 -9.67 -3.08 2.48
N MET A 156 -10.43 -3.24 1.38
CA MET A 156 -9.91 -3.16 0.02
C MET A 156 -9.20 -1.84 -0.23
N GLN A 157 -9.87 -0.72 0.06
CA GLN A 157 -9.31 0.60 -0.16
C GLN A 157 -8.09 0.87 0.71
N SER A 158 -8.10 0.36 1.94
CA SER A 158 -6.95 0.45 2.82
C SER A 158 -5.75 -0.35 2.28
N LEU A 159 -5.95 -1.58 1.79
CA LEU A 159 -4.88 -2.41 1.22
C LEU A 159 -4.36 -1.85 -0.11
N TYR A 160 -5.21 -1.21 -0.92
CA TYR A 160 -4.79 -0.51 -2.14
C TYR A 160 -3.85 0.66 -1.86
N ALA A 161 -3.92 1.26 -0.66
CA ALA A 161 -2.95 2.27 -0.24
C ALA A 161 -1.53 1.72 -0.01
N THR A 162 -1.33 0.41 -0.11
CA THR A 162 -0.01 -0.25 -0.16
C THR A 162 0.25 -0.92 -1.50
N GLY A 163 -0.50 -0.54 -2.54
CA GLY A 163 -0.47 -1.14 -3.88
C GLY A 163 -0.78 -2.63 -3.90
N MET A 164 -1.42 -3.15 -2.86
CA MET A 164 -1.74 -4.56 -2.75
C MET A 164 -2.93 -4.89 -3.64
N ASN A 165 -2.67 -5.47 -4.80
CA ASN A 165 -3.72 -5.85 -5.73
C ASN A 165 -4.41 -7.13 -5.26
N LEU A 166 -5.69 -7.00 -4.87
CA LEU A 166 -6.51 -8.09 -4.37
C LEU A 166 -7.23 -8.88 -5.47
N GLN A 167 -6.93 -8.56 -6.74
CA GLN A 167 -7.43 -9.25 -7.93
C GLN A 167 -8.96 -9.19 -7.99
N ASP A 168 -9.63 -10.33 -7.77
CA ASP A 168 -11.08 -10.45 -7.89
C ASP A 168 -11.82 -9.65 -6.81
N TYR A 169 -11.19 -9.40 -5.66
CA TYR A 169 -11.70 -8.40 -4.71
C TYR A 169 -11.36 -7.00 -5.22
N ASN A 170 -12.27 -6.43 -6.01
CA ASN A 170 -12.14 -5.07 -6.49
C ASN A 170 -13.45 -4.29 -6.42
N PRO A 171 -13.39 -2.96 -6.30
CA PRO A 171 -14.55 -2.09 -6.14
C PRO A 171 -15.64 -2.25 -7.19
N THR A 172 -15.26 -2.56 -8.44
CA THR A 172 -16.22 -2.76 -9.52
C THR A 172 -16.98 -4.07 -9.35
N ALA A 173 -16.28 -5.19 -9.15
CA ALA A 173 -16.91 -6.48 -8.89
C ALA A 173 -17.75 -6.46 -7.61
N HIS A 174 -17.24 -5.81 -6.57
CA HIS A 174 -17.91 -5.66 -5.28
C HIS A 174 -19.30 -5.02 -5.39
N TRP A 175 -19.52 -4.14 -6.38
CA TRP A 175 -20.83 -3.56 -6.66
C TRP A 175 -21.69 -4.37 -7.63
N TYR A 176 -21.10 -4.88 -8.72
CA TYR A 176 -21.88 -5.46 -9.83
C TYR A 176 -22.17 -6.95 -9.70
N ASP A 177 -21.43 -7.69 -8.86
CA ASP A 177 -21.64 -9.13 -8.68
C ASP A 177 -22.47 -9.41 -7.42
N PRO A 178 -23.64 -10.07 -7.57
CA PRO A 178 -24.60 -10.29 -6.49
C PRO A 178 -24.10 -11.17 -5.33
N TRP A 179 -22.95 -11.85 -5.46
CA TRP A 179 -22.38 -12.71 -4.42
C TRP A 179 -21.37 -12.01 -3.50
N HIS A 180 -21.07 -10.72 -3.74
CA HIS A 180 -20.03 -9.97 -3.01
C HIS A 180 -20.43 -9.49 -1.61
N SER A 181 -21.70 -9.65 -1.24
CA SER A 181 -22.18 -9.60 0.15
C SER A 181 -21.39 -10.53 1.10
N HIS A 182 -20.63 -11.48 0.56
CA HIS A 182 -19.80 -12.43 1.30
C HIS A 182 -18.30 -12.10 1.31
N ASP A 183 -17.84 -10.96 0.79
CA ASP A 183 -16.40 -10.67 0.66
C ASP A 183 -15.65 -10.75 1.99
N ALA A 184 -16.26 -10.35 3.10
CA ALA A 184 -15.69 -10.55 4.43
C ALA A 184 -15.43 -12.04 4.75
N ASN A 185 -16.38 -12.92 4.40
CA ASN A 185 -16.24 -14.37 4.59
C ASN A 185 -15.24 -14.97 3.59
N ASN A 186 -15.23 -14.49 2.34
CA ASN A 186 -14.26 -14.93 1.33
C ASN A 186 -12.83 -14.58 1.76
N MET A 187 -12.60 -13.34 2.21
CA MET A 187 -11.33 -12.91 2.81
C MET A 187 -10.94 -13.78 4.02
N SER A 188 -11.89 -14.17 4.88
CA SER A 188 -11.62 -15.05 6.03
C SER A 188 -11.18 -16.47 5.65
N ASN A 189 -11.42 -16.90 4.40
CA ASN A 189 -11.02 -18.21 3.90
C ASN A 189 -9.89 -18.15 2.87
N ASP A 190 -9.51 -16.95 2.42
CA ASP A 190 -8.51 -16.78 1.36
C ASP A 190 -7.10 -17.05 1.87
N ARG A 191 -6.44 -18.05 1.27
CA ARG A 191 -5.10 -18.49 1.67
C ARG A 191 -3.99 -17.51 1.28
N ARG A 192 -4.31 -16.50 0.46
CA ARG A 192 -3.38 -15.40 0.11
C ARG A 192 -3.22 -14.38 1.25
N PHE A 193 -4.02 -14.49 2.31
CA PHE A 193 -3.75 -13.88 3.61
C PHE A 193 -3.17 -14.93 4.58
N LEU A 194 -2.20 -14.54 5.41
CA LEU A 194 -1.68 -15.42 6.45
C LEU A 194 -2.68 -15.49 7.62
N HIS A 195 -3.42 -16.59 7.72
CA HIS A 195 -4.34 -16.82 8.83
C HIS A 195 -3.59 -17.10 10.13
N ILE A 196 -4.03 -16.43 11.20
CA ILE A 196 -3.43 -16.52 12.54
C ILE A 196 -4.52 -16.70 13.60
N PRO A 197 -4.20 -17.32 14.75
CA PRO A 197 -5.09 -17.29 15.91
C PRO A 197 -5.35 -15.84 16.34
N VAL A 198 -6.60 -15.53 16.74
CA VAL A 198 -6.98 -14.19 17.22
C VAL A 198 -6.09 -13.75 18.40
N SER A 199 -5.60 -14.69 19.22
CA SER A 199 -4.66 -14.41 20.31
C SER A 199 -3.29 -13.89 19.87
N GLN A 200 -2.91 -14.08 18.60
CA GLN A 200 -1.64 -13.61 18.02
C GLN A 200 -1.79 -12.34 17.18
N ARG A 201 -2.98 -11.72 17.21
CA ARG A 201 -3.28 -10.48 16.48
C ARG A 201 -2.31 -9.36 16.81
N GLN A 202 -1.91 -8.63 15.80
CA GLN A 202 -1.05 -7.45 15.85
C GLN A 202 -1.69 -6.32 15.06
N ARG A 203 -1.37 -5.08 15.43
CA ARG A 203 -1.85 -3.89 14.70
C ARG A 203 -1.57 -4.06 13.20
N GLY A 204 -2.60 -3.85 12.38
CA GLY A 204 -2.55 -4.07 10.93
C GLY A 204 -3.08 -5.42 10.47
N ASP A 205 -3.39 -6.35 11.38
CA ASP A 205 -4.08 -7.59 11.06
C ASP A 205 -5.58 -7.31 10.80
N LEU A 206 -6.20 -8.15 9.99
CA LEU A 206 -7.64 -8.21 9.78
C LEU A 206 -8.27 -9.06 10.89
N ILE A 207 -9.44 -8.64 11.38
CA ILE A 207 -10.26 -9.36 12.35
C ILE A 207 -11.56 -9.76 11.67
N PHE A 208 -11.90 -11.04 11.73
CA PHE A 208 -13.09 -11.59 11.10
C PHE A 208 -14.15 -11.95 12.13
N TYR A 209 -15.40 -11.77 11.73
CA TYR A 209 -16.61 -12.23 12.40
C TYR A 209 -17.51 -12.88 11.32
N PRO A 210 -18.58 -13.60 11.69
CA PRO A 210 -19.54 -14.08 10.71
C PRO A 210 -20.10 -12.91 9.88
N GLY A 211 -19.78 -12.87 8.58
CA GLY A 211 -20.25 -11.83 7.66
C GLY A 211 -19.63 -10.44 7.84
N HIS A 212 -18.53 -10.28 8.59
CA HIS A 212 -17.94 -8.95 8.83
C HIS A 212 -16.42 -9.00 8.99
N VAL A 213 -15.74 -7.95 8.54
CA VAL A 213 -14.29 -7.77 8.67
C VAL A 213 -13.95 -6.39 9.19
N ALA A 214 -12.91 -6.31 10.02
CA ALA A 214 -12.41 -5.07 10.59
C ALA A 214 -10.87 -5.04 10.59
N ILE A 215 -10.29 -3.84 10.75
CA ILE A 215 -8.83 -3.65 10.79
C ILE A 215 -8.40 -3.46 12.24
N TYR A 216 -7.48 -4.29 12.74
CA TYR A 216 -7.01 -4.22 14.11
C TYR A 216 -6.04 -3.06 14.33
N LEU A 217 -6.32 -2.24 15.34
CA LEU A 217 -5.53 -1.08 15.71
C LEU A 217 -4.58 -1.35 16.89
N GLY A 218 -4.71 -2.50 17.56
CA GLY A 218 -4.08 -2.77 18.85
C GLY A 218 -5.02 -2.46 20.02
N ASN A 219 -4.67 -2.93 21.22
CA ASN A 219 -5.41 -2.68 22.46
C ASN A 219 -6.92 -3.01 22.37
N ASP A 220 -7.25 -4.13 21.73
CA ASP A 220 -8.63 -4.58 21.48
C ASP A 220 -9.50 -3.58 20.71
N GLN A 221 -8.88 -2.61 20.02
CA GLN A 221 -9.56 -1.67 19.14
C GLN A 221 -9.47 -2.12 17.68
N VAL A 222 -10.55 -1.88 16.96
CA VAL A 222 -10.62 -2.02 15.50
C VAL A 222 -11.16 -0.73 14.89
N ILE A 223 -10.76 -0.47 13.64
CA ILE A 223 -11.49 0.43 12.75
C ILE A 223 -12.32 -0.42 11.78
N GLU A 224 -13.60 -0.10 11.68
CA GLU A 224 -14.57 -0.89 10.93
C GLU A 224 -15.61 0.02 10.26
N ALA A 225 -16.13 -0.41 9.09
CA ALA A 225 -17.35 0.13 8.52
C ALA A 225 -18.52 -0.71 9.00
N MET A 226 -19.34 -0.15 9.89
CA MET A 226 -20.54 -0.80 10.41
C MET A 226 -21.66 0.25 10.49
N PRO A 227 -22.94 -0.09 10.26
CA PRO A 227 -24.01 0.90 10.34
C PRO A 227 -23.94 1.75 11.63
N PRO A 228 -24.02 3.10 11.54
CA PRO A 228 -24.28 3.88 10.32
C PRO A 228 -23.03 4.38 9.56
N ARG A 229 -21.81 4.14 10.05
CA ARG A 229 -20.58 4.77 9.54
C ARG A 229 -19.30 4.06 9.97
N VAL A 230 -18.20 4.36 9.29
CA VAL A 230 -16.85 3.97 9.71
C VAL A 230 -16.54 4.57 11.08
N ARG A 231 -16.10 3.72 12.00
CA ARG A 231 -15.83 4.09 13.40
C ARG A 231 -14.69 3.25 13.98
N ILE A 232 -14.18 3.74 15.11
CA ILE A 232 -13.36 2.93 16.01
C ILE A 232 -14.27 2.29 17.06
N ALA A 233 -14.05 1.02 17.35
CA ALA A 233 -14.79 0.29 18.37
C ALA A 233 -13.90 -0.74 19.05
N ASN A 234 -14.29 -1.14 20.26
CA ASN A 234 -13.75 -2.35 20.86
C ASN A 234 -14.19 -3.57 20.03
N MET A 235 -13.25 -4.47 19.73
CA MET A 235 -13.48 -5.64 18.88
C MET A 235 -14.48 -6.65 19.48
N TYR A 236 -14.77 -6.55 20.78
CA TYR A 236 -15.76 -7.36 21.50
C TYR A 236 -17.06 -6.59 21.80
N ALA A 237 -17.16 -5.32 21.39
CA ALA A 237 -18.35 -4.50 21.64
C ALA A 237 -19.61 -5.15 21.07
N GLY A 238 -20.70 -5.12 21.83
CA GLY A 238 -21.97 -5.75 21.46
C GLY A 238 -21.96 -7.28 21.60
N ASN A 239 -21.13 -7.83 22.50
CA ASN A 239 -20.96 -9.28 22.71
C ASN A 239 -20.53 -10.03 21.43
N ARG A 240 -19.73 -9.36 20.60
CA ARG A 240 -19.17 -9.97 19.38
C ARG A 240 -17.98 -10.84 19.74
N HIS A 241 -17.86 -11.98 19.05
CA HIS A 241 -16.75 -12.91 19.19
C HIS A 241 -16.05 -13.05 17.82
N PRO A 242 -14.81 -12.55 17.68
CA PRO A 242 -14.03 -12.77 16.47
C PRO A 242 -13.87 -14.27 16.18
N THR A 243 -14.07 -14.66 14.92
CA THR A 243 -13.95 -16.04 14.46
C THR A 243 -12.56 -16.36 13.92
N GLY A 244 -11.78 -15.34 13.56
CA GLY A 244 -10.44 -15.50 13.03
C GLY A 244 -9.72 -14.16 12.88
N ALA A 245 -8.44 -14.24 12.53
CA ALA A 245 -7.64 -13.10 12.14
C ALA A 245 -6.69 -13.47 10.99
N ALA A 246 -6.31 -12.49 10.18
CA ALA A 246 -5.28 -12.70 9.17
C ALA A 246 -4.33 -11.52 9.04
N ARG A 247 -3.08 -11.83 8.70
CA ARG A 247 -1.98 -10.88 8.59
C ARG A 247 -1.71 -10.57 7.12
N PRO A 248 -2.04 -9.36 6.64
CA PRO A 248 -1.81 -8.97 5.25
C PRO A 248 -0.33 -8.64 4.96
N PHE A 249 0.44 -8.26 5.99
CA PHE A 249 1.86 -7.91 5.87
C PHE A 249 2.71 -8.92 6.65
N ILE A 250 3.38 -9.82 5.92
CA ILE A 250 4.11 -10.99 6.44
C ILE A 250 5.60 -10.71 6.43
#